data_AF-A0AAJ1QLV3-F1
#
_entry.id   AF-A0AAJ1QLV3-F1
#
_cell.length_a   1.000
_cell.length_b   1.000
_cell.length_c   1.000
_cell.angle_alpha   90.00
_cell.angle_beta   90.00
_cell.angle_gamma   90.00
#
_symmetry.space_group_name_H-M   'P 1'
#
loop_
_entity.id
_entity.type
_entity.pdbx_description
1 polymer ?
#
loop_
_entity_poly.entity_id
_entity_poly.type
_entity_poly.pdbx_seq_one_letter_code
_entity_poly.pdbx_strand_id
1 'polypeptide(L)' 'MLGLDSAEDYLHYSPYFGAVIGRVAGRVNPPNVDMEGVTYLLAENEGRTHLHGGPEGFHNVIRKSSTSESVDEASVTFSF' A
#
# COMPACT_ATOMS: atom_id res chain seq x y z
N MET A 1 14.87 12.52 0.70
CA MET A 1 13.56 11.84 0.65
C MET A 1 12.58 12.82 0.03
N LEU A 2 11.64 12.36 -0.80
CA LEU A 2 10.57 13.20 -1.35
C LEU A 2 9.32 13.04 -0.48
N GLY A 3 8.52 14.09 -0.36
CA GLY A 3 7.26 14.07 0.38
C GLY A 3 6.35 15.24 -0.02
N LEU A 4 5.09 15.17 0.39
CA LEU A 4 4.11 16.25 0.24
C LEU A 4 3.87 16.90 1.61
N ASP A 5 3.39 18.14 1.61
CA ASP A 5 3.31 18.97 2.82
C ASP A 5 2.14 18.57 3.74
N SER A 6 1.08 17.95 3.20
CA SER A 6 -0.09 17.55 3.98
C SER A 6 -0.58 16.13 3.66
N ALA A 7 -1.26 15.51 4.63
CA ALA A 7 -1.91 14.22 4.43
C ALA A 7 -2.99 14.27 3.33
N GLU A 8 -3.68 15.41 3.21
CA GLU A 8 -4.68 15.64 2.16
C GLU A 8 -4.04 15.58 0.77
N ASP A 9 -2.84 16.16 0.59
CA ASP A 9 -2.13 16.11 -0.69
C ASP A 9 -1.79 14.67 -1.10
N TYR A 10 -1.53 13.78 -0.13
CA TYR A 10 -1.35 12.36 -0.39
C TYR A 10 -2.64 11.65 -0.83
N LEU A 11 -3.82 12.15 -0.49
CA LEU A 11 -5.08 11.57 -0.98
C LEU A 11 -5.33 11.93 -2.45
N HIS A 12 -4.91 13.13 -2.88
CA HIS A 12 -5.20 13.63 -4.23
C HIS A 12 -4.08 13.42 -5.24
N TYR A 13 -2.83 13.51 -4.81
CA TYR A 13 -1.68 13.61 -5.71
C TYR A 13 -0.60 12.55 -5.47
N SER A 14 -0.81 11.61 -4.54
CA SER A 14 0.26 10.73 -4.08
C SER A 14 0.90 9.93 -5.22
N PRO A 15 2.20 10.12 -5.45
CA PRO A 15 3.00 9.26 -6.31
C PRO A 15 3.59 8.06 -5.52
N TYR A 16 2.99 7.71 -4.38
CA TYR A 16 3.42 6.65 -3.45
C TYR A 16 4.70 6.91 -2.64
N PHE A 17 5.17 8.17 -2.52
CA PHE A 17 6.36 8.49 -1.74
C PHE A 17 6.21 8.08 -0.26
N GLY A 18 7.11 7.22 0.22
CA GLY A 18 7.12 6.75 1.61
C GLY A 18 5.96 5.82 2.00
N ALA A 19 5.09 5.45 1.06
CA ALA A 19 3.90 4.65 1.34
C ALA A 19 4.24 3.16 1.55
N VAL A 20 3.46 2.50 2.41
CA VAL A 20 3.46 1.04 2.50
C VAL A 20 2.60 0.48 1.38
N ILE A 21 3.24 -0.20 0.43
CA ILE A 21 2.58 -0.77 -0.74
C ILE A 21 2.21 -2.23 -0.50
N GLY A 22 0.98 -2.61 -0.85
CA GLY A 22 0.51 -3.97 -0.73
C GLY A 22 -1.00 -4.11 -0.96
N ARG A 23 -1.53 -5.33 -1.05
CA ARG A 23 -0.87 -6.59 -0.66
C ARG A 23 0.21 -7.10 -1.62
N VAL A 24 0.17 -6.68 -2.89
CA VAL A 24 1.20 -6.98 -3.89
C VAL A 24 1.85 -5.68 -4.36
N ALA A 25 3.16 -5.55 -4.21
CA ALA A 25 3.91 -4.41 -4.73
C ALA A 25 4.28 -4.63 -6.21
N GLY A 26 4.27 -3.56 -7.00
CA GLY A 26 4.54 -3.61 -8.44
C GLY A 26 3.28 -3.89 -9.26
N ARG A 27 3.46 -4.52 -10.42
CA ARG A 27 2.43 -4.75 -11.43
C ARG A 27 2.10 -6.23 -11.54
N VAL A 28 0.82 -6.56 -11.70
CA VAL A 28 0.33 -7.89 -12.08
C VAL A 28 -0.48 -7.76 -13.36
N ASN A 29 0.01 -8.41 -14.43
CA ASN A 29 -0.61 -8.40 -15.76
C ASN A 29 -0.40 -9.77 -16.45
N PRO A 30 -1.46 -10.49 -16.84
CA PRO A 30 -2.87 -10.15 -16.62
C PRO A 30 -3.21 -10.08 -15.12
N PRO A 31 -4.24 -9.34 -14.70
CA PRO A 31 -4.52 -9.03 -13.30
C PRO A 31 -5.22 -10.22 -12.62
N ASN A 32 -4.56 -11.36 -12.59
CA ASN A 32 -5.03 -12.56 -11.94
C ASN A 32 -3.89 -13.28 -11.23
N VAL A 33 -4.27 -14.02 -10.20
CA VAL A 33 -3.37 -14.88 -9.44
C VAL A 33 -4.08 -16.21 -9.22
N ASP A 34 -3.41 -17.29 -9.58
CA ASP A 34 -3.85 -18.64 -9.25
C ASP A 34 -3.30 -19.05 -7.89
N MET A 35 -4.19 -19.41 -6.97
CA MET A 35 -3.83 -19.94 -5.65
C MET A 35 -4.62 -21.23 -5.44
N GLU A 36 -3.88 -22.34 -5.27
CA GLU A 36 -4.46 -23.67 -5.02
C GLU A 36 -5.52 -24.10 -6.07
N GLY A 37 -5.29 -23.71 -7.34
CA GLY A 37 -6.19 -24.04 -8.45
C GLY A 37 -7.42 -23.13 -8.55
N VAL A 38 -7.53 -22.10 -7.72
CA VAL A 38 -8.56 -21.06 -7.82
C VAL A 38 -7.94 -19.79 -8.41
N THR A 39 -8.52 -19.31 -9.52
CA THR A 39 -8.13 -18.04 -10.15
C THR A 39 -8.84 -16.87 -9.47
N TYR A 40 -8.07 -15.96 -8.90
CA TYR A 40 -8.56 -14.70 -8.34
C TYR A 40 -8.30 -13.57 -9.32
N LEU A 41 -9.35 -12.85 -9.70
CA LEU A 41 -9.22 -11.62 -10.48
C LEU A 41 -8.90 -10.46 -9.54
N LEU A 42 -7.83 -9.75 -9.83
CA LEU A 42 -7.40 -8.56 -9.11
C LEU A 42 -8.00 -7.31 -9.75
N ALA A 43 -8.20 -6.27 -8.94
CA ALA A 43 -8.72 -5.00 -9.44
C ALA A 43 -7.73 -4.34 -10.42
N GLU A 44 -8.21 -3.90 -11.56
CA GLU A 44 -7.43 -3.15 -12.54
C GLU A 44 -7.41 -1.66 -12.16
N ASN A 45 -6.23 -1.05 -12.03
CA ASN A 45 -6.08 0.37 -11.69
C ASN A 45 -4.98 1.10 -12.48
N GLU A 46 -4.27 0.40 -13.37
CA GLU A 46 -3.37 1.00 -14.35
C GLU A 46 -3.67 0.37 -15.72
N GLY A 47 -4.72 0.87 -16.39
CA GLY A 47 -5.26 0.21 -17.58
C GLY A 47 -5.72 -1.20 -17.22
N ARG A 48 -5.18 -2.23 -17.88
CA ARG A 48 -5.47 -3.65 -17.61
C ARG A 48 -4.53 -4.30 -16.59
N THR A 49 -3.79 -3.50 -15.85
CA THR A 49 -2.79 -3.97 -14.88
C THR A 49 -3.27 -3.68 -13.47
N HIS A 50 -3.01 -4.62 -12.56
CA HIS A 50 -3.13 -4.40 -11.13
C HIS A 50 -1.82 -3.84 -10.60
N LEU A 51 -1.83 -2.61 -10.13
CA LEU A 51 -0.67 -1.87 -9.63
C LEU A 51 -0.79 -1.64 -8.12
N HIS A 52 0.29 -1.95 -7.39
CA HIS A 52 0.49 -1.51 -6.00
C HIS A 52 -0.62 -1.89 -5.00
N GLY A 53 -1.22 -3.06 -5.22
CA GLY A 53 -2.32 -3.58 -4.38
C GLY A 53 -3.69 -3.10 -4.80
N GLY A 54 -3.80 -2.37 -5.92
CA GLY A 54 -5.06 -1.91 -6.47
C GLY A 54 -5.60 -0.65 -5.79
N PRO A 55 -6.85 -0.27 -6.09
CA PRO A 55 -7.47 0.94 -5.54
C PRO A 55 -7.64 0.89 -4.01
N GLU A 56 -7.77 -0.31 -3.44
CA GLU A 56 -7.87 -0.55 -1.99
C GLU A 56 -6.54 -1.01 -1.38
N GLY A 57 -5.42 -0.59 -2.00
CA GLY A 57 -4.09 -0.94 -1.52
C GLY A 57 -3.77 -0.33 -0.16
N PHE A 58 -2.75 -0.89 0.49
CA PHE A 58 -2.26 -0.50 1.80
C PHE A 58 -1.85 0.97 1.97
N HIS A 59 -1.64 1.67 0.86
CA HIS A 59 -1.29 3.09 0.84
C HIS A 59 -2.50 4.02 1.08
N ASN A 60 -3.74 3.50 0.97
CA ASN A 60 -4.98 4.27 1.12
C ASN A 60 -5.70 4.03 2.46
N VAL A 61 -5.02 3.43 3.45
CA VAL A 61 -5.65 3.03 4.72
C VAL A 61 -5.04 3.78 5.90
N ILE A 62 -5.89 4.42 6.71
CA ILE A 62 -5.52 4.94 8.03
C ILE A 62 -5.38 3.75 8.99
N ARG A 63 -4.16 3.52 9.48
CA ARG A 63 -3.85 2.38 10.36
C ARG A 63 -3.96 2.72 11.83
N LYS A 64 -4.28 1.70 12.63
CA LYS A 64 -4.05 1.76 14.08
C LYS A 64 -2.55 1.72 14.33
N SER A 65 -2.11 2.38 15.40
CA SER A 65 -0.70 2.41 15.78
C SER A 65 -0.49 2.25 17.28
N SER A 66 0.63 1.65 17.64
CA SER A 66 1.18 1.66 19.01
C SER A 66 2.65 2.06 18.98
N THR A 67 3.15 2.57 20.10
CA THR A 67 4.54 3.03 20.25
C THR A 67 5.23 2.27 21.37
N SER A 68 6.54 2.08 21.24
CA SER A 68 7.41 1.55 22.28
C SER A 68 8.76 2.25 22.23
N GLU A 69 9.39 2.44 23.39
CA GLU A 69 10.67 3.16 23.50
C GLU A 69 11.59 2.44 24.47
N SER A 70 12.88 2.46 24.16
CA SER A 70 14.00 2.03 25.00
C SER A 70 15.10 3.12 24.96
N VAL A 71 16.20 2.91 25.68
CA VAL A 71 17.29 3.91 25.77
C VAL A 71 17.84 4.29 24.40
N ASP A 72 17.92 3.34 23.48
CA ASP A 72 18.58 3.54 22.17
C ASP A 72 17.62 3.37 20.97
N GLU A 73 16.33 3.14 21.21
CA GLU A 73 15.36 2.85 20.15
C GLU A 73 13.97 3.41 20.46
N ALA A 74 13.37 4.07 19.48
CA ALA A 74 11.94 4.35 19.45
C ALA A 74 11.31 3.59 18.26
N SER A 75 10.17 2.97 18.51
CA SER A 75 9.47 2.12 17.55
C SER A 75 8.00 2.51 17.45
N VAL A 76 7.47 2.52 16.22
CA VAL A 76 6.04 2.69 15.92
C VAL A 76 5.57 1.46 15.16
N THR A 77 4.61 0.74 15.72
CA THR A 77 3.99 -0.42 15.07
C THR A 77 2.66 -0.01 14.46
N PHE A 78 2.46 -0.29 13.17
CA PHE A 78 1.18 -0.09 12.50
C PHE A 78 0.46 -1.42 12.28
N SER A 79 -0.85 -1.45 12.49
CA SER A 79 -1.69 -2.64 12.29
C SER A 79 -2.94 -2.34 11.45
N PHE A 80 -3.42 -3.39 10.78
CA PHE A 80 -4.66 -3.42 10.00
C PHE A 80 -5.67 -4.34 10.65
#